data_AF-A0A231PE92-F1
#
_entry.id   AF-A0A231PE92-F1
#
_cell.length_a   1.000
_cell.length_b   1.000
_cell.length_c   1.000
_cell.angle_alpha   90.00
_cell.angle_beta   90.00
_cell.angle_gamma   90.00
#
_symmetry.space_group_name_H-M   'P 1'
#
loop_
_entity.id
_entity.type
_entity.pdbx_description
1 polymer ?
#
loop_
_entity_poly.entity_id
_entity_poly.type
_entity_poly.pdbx_seq_one_letter_code
_entity_poly.pdbx_strand_id
1 'polypeptide(L)' 'MPARDHFHSVMRIGPVQIGTHRDRHGQTKYAAVCTADRCGWSSDYGSQSAAQLAARTHRCRVR' A
#
# COMPACT_ATOMS: atom_id res chain seq x y z
N MET A 1 -12.06 -9.14 -19.94
CA MET A 1 -11.12 -8.01 -19.76
C MET A 1 -10.56 -8.11 -18.34
N PRO A 2 -9.24 -8.18 -18.12
CA PRO A 2 -8.72 -8.13 -16.76
C PRO A 2 -9.08 -6.75 -16.20
N ALA A 3 -9.69 -6.72 -15.02
CA ALA A 3 -9.86 -5.48 -14.28
C ALA A 3 -8.44 -4.94 -14.07
N ARG A 4 -8.08 -3.87 -14.77
CA ARG A 4 -6.84 -3.18 -14.48
C ARG A 4 -7.04 -2.61 -13.08
N ASP A 5 -6.43 -3.25 -12.09
CA ASP A 5 -6.19 -2.68 -10.77
C ASP A 5 -5.23 -1.50 -10.95
N HIS A 6 -5.74 -0.44 -11.56
CA HIS A 6 -5.07 0.82 -11.68
C HIS A 6 -4.97 1.36 -10.24
N PHE A 7 -3.77 1.58 -9.76
CA PHE A 7 -3.55 2.25 -8.50
C PHE A 7 -3.69 3.76 -8.76
N HIS A 8 -4.78 4.39 -8.31
CA HIS A 8 -5.11 5.77 -8.72
C HIS A 8 -4.61 6.85 -7.74
N SER A 9 -3.92 6.47 -6.67
CA SER A 9 -3.31 7.41 -5.74
C SER A 9 -2.17 6.69 -5.04
N VAL A 10 -0.93 6.98 -5.47
CA VAL A 10 0.28 6.41 -4.87
C VAL A 10 0.85 7.45 -3.91
N MET A 11 0.58 7.28 -2.62
CA MET A 11 1.19 8.08 -1.56
C MET A 11 2.47 7.40 -1.09
N ARG A 12 3.55 8.15 -0.85
CA ARG A 12 4.79 7.60 -0.28
C ARG A 12 5.03 8.16 1.13
N ILE A 13 5.30 7.29 2.09
CA ILE A 13 5.67 7.61 3.46
C ILE A 13 6.98 6.87 3.77
N GLY A 14 8.10 7.61 3.79
CA GLY A 14 9.42 6.99 3.93
C GLY A 14 9.70 5.98 2.80
N PRO A 15 10.18 4.76 3.11
CA PRO A 15 10.38 3.72 2.11
C PRO A 15 9.07 2.99 1.73
N VAL A 16 7.92 3.37 2.28
CA VAL A 16 6.63 2.70 2.03
C VAL A 16 5.83 3.47 0.98
N GLN A 17 5.38 2.77 -0.06
CA GLN A 17 4.38 3.24 -1.01
C GLN A 17 3.00 2.68 -0.66
N ILE A 18 1.98 3.52 -0.72
CA ILE A 18 0.58 3.17 -0.51
C ILE A 18 -0.14 3.41 -1.82
N GLY A 19 -0.64 2.35 -2.46
CA GLY A 19 -1.48 2.43 -3.65
C GLY A 19 -2.94 2.18 -3.31
N THR A 20 -3.85 2.89 -3.97
CA THR A 20 -5.29 2.63 -3.86
C THR A 20 -5.82 1.89 -5.08
N HIS A 21 -6.42 0.71 -4.90
CA HIS A 21 -7.07 -0.05 -5.98
C HIS A 21 -8.56 -0.26 -5.69
N ARG A 22 -9.33 -0.66 -6.70
CA ARG A 22 -10.75 -1.02 -6.55
C ARG A 22 -10.90 -2.51 -6.77
N ASP A 23 -11.45 -3.21 -5.80
CA ASP A 23 -11.73 -4.64 -5.95
C ASP A 23 -12.88 -4.90 -6.95
N ARG A 24 -13.13 -6.17 -7.25
CA ARG A 24 -14.21 -6.59 -8.16
C ARG A 24 -15.62 -6.22 -7.67
N HIS A 25 -15.76 -5.85 -6.40
CA HIS A 25 -17.01 -5.39 -5.80
C HIS A 25 -17.12 -3.85 -5.82
N GLY A 26 -16.14 -3.15 -6.39
CA GLY A 26 -16.09 -1.69 -6.46
C GLY A 26 -15.61 -1.02 -5.18
N GLN A 27 -15.13 -1.79 -4.19
CA GLN A 27 -14.64 -1.24 -2.93
C GLN A 27 -13.24 -0.70 -3.09
N THR A 28 -13.01 0.47 -2.49
CA THR A 28 -11.69 1.09 -2.47
C THR A 28 -10.83 0.42 -1.41
N LYS A 29 -9.71 -0.17 -1.83
CA LYS A 29 -8.72 -0.83 -0.98
C LYS A 29 -7.39 -0.12 -1.08
N TYR A 30 -6.60 -0.19 -0.03
CA TYR A 30 -5.32 0.49 0.08
C TYR A 30 -4.23 -0.54 0.34
N ALA A 31 -3.31 -0.70 -0.58
CA ALA A 31 -2.15 -1.58 -0.46
C ALA A 31 -0.94 -0.75 -0.04
N ALA A 32 -0.34 -1.05 1.11
CA ALA A 32 0.92 -0.45 1.54
C ALA A 32 2.06 -1.46 1.32
N VAL A 33 3.13 -1.02 0.67
CA VAL A 33 4.29 -1.86 0.31
C VAL A 33 5.57 -1.11 0.63
N CYS A 34 6.48 -1.74 1.35
CA CYS A 34 7.82 -1.21 1.57
C CYS A 34 8.67 -1.48 0.34
N THR A 35 9.14 -0.42 -0.31
CA THR A 35 10.01 -0.49 -1.49
C THR A 35 11.49 -0.54 -1.14
N ALA A 36 11.83 -0.70 0.14
CA ALA A 36 13.21 -0.95 0.53
C ALA A 36 13.63 -2.35 0.05
N ASP A 37 14.81 -2.42 -0.57
CA ASP A 37 15.37 -3.68 -1.05
C ASP A 37 15.39 -4.72 0.07
N ARG A 38 14.89 -5.94 -0.22
CA ARG A 38 14.84 -7.09 0.71
C ARG A 38 13.94 -6.94 1.95
N CYS A 39 13.14 -5.88 2.08
CA CYS A 39 12.19 -5.80 3.20
C CYS A 39 11.00 -6.75 3.01
N GLY A 40 10.42 -6.77 1.81
CA GLY A 40 9.31 -7.67 1.45
C GLY A 40 7.99 -7.40 2.19
N TRP A 41 7.89 -6.30 2.93
CA TRP A 41 6.68 -5.96 3.67
C TRP A 41 5.60 -5.41 2.73
N SER A 42 4.44 -6.04 2.73
CA SER A 42 3.24 -5.57 2.02
C SER A 42 1.98 -5.91 2.81
N SER A 43 1.00 -5.02 2.85
CA SER A 43 -0.28 -5.27 3.50
C SER A 43 -1.41 -4.48 2.87
N ASP A 44 -2.58 -5.12 2.76
CA ASP A 44 -3.80 -4.50 2.26
C ASP A 44 -4.70 -4.03 3.39
N TYR A 45 -5.36 -2.89 3.18
CA TYR A 45 -6.21 -2.22 4.15
C TYR A 45 -7.53 -1.78 3.51
N GLY A 46 -8.60 -1.76 4.32
CA GLY A 46 -9.90 -1.24 3.92
C GLY A 46 -10.02 0.30 3.96
N SER A 47 -9.06 0.99 4.57
CA SER A 47 -9.09 2.45 4.73
C SER A 47 -7.72 3.08 4.54
N GLN A 48 -7.70 4.33 4.06
CA GLN A 48 -6.48 5.09 3.83
C GLN A 48 -5.71 5.33 5.13
N SER A 49 -6.44 5.66 6.21
CA SER A 49 -5.86 5.96 7.52
C SER A 49 -5.14 4.75 8.11
N ALA A 50 -5.68 3.54 7.95
CA ALA A 50 -5.03 2.31 8.41
C ALA A 50 -3.72 2.06 7.63
N ALA A 51 -3.74 2.22 6.30
CA ALA A 51 -2.55 2.07 5.47
C ALA A 51 -1.47 3.11 5.81
N GLN A 52 -1.88 4.37 6.01
CA GLN A 52 -0.96 5.45 6.41
C GLN A 52 -0.37 5.21 7.80
N LEU A 53 -1.17 4.75 8.76
CA LEU A 53 -0.68 4.44 10.11
C LEU A 53 0.35 3.32 10.06
N ALA A 54 0.07 2.24 9.34
CA ALA A 54 1.00 1.13 9.16
C ALA A 54 2.29 1.57 8.47
N ALA A 55 2.20 2.41 7.44
CA ALA A 55 3.37 2.95 6.75
C ALA A 55 4.23 3.84 7.67
N ARG A 56 3.61 4.64 8.55
CA ARG A 56 4.31 5.50 9.53
C ARG A 56 4.97 4.70 10.65
N THR A 57 4.36 3.60 11.08
CA THR A 57 4.89 2.74 12.14
C THR A 57 5.84 1.66 11.60
N HIS A 58 5.89 1.46 10.29
CA HIS A 58 6.79 0.52 9.65
C HIS A 58 8.26 0.92 9.89
N ARG A 59 8.97 0.08 10.63
CA ARG A 59 10.42 0.19 10.82
C ARG A 59 11.12 -0.76 9.86
N CYS A 60 11.54 -0.24 8.71
CA CYS A 60 12.38 -1.00 7.81
C CYS A 60 13.71 -1.31 8.51
N ARG A 61 13.96 -2.61 8.73
CA ARG A 61 15.17 -3.10 9.41
C ARG A 61 16.31 -3.40 8.44
N VAL A 62 16.06 -3.31 7.14
CA VAL A 62 17.08 -3.46 6.11
C VAL A 62 17.90 -2.18 6.08
N ARG A 63 19.17 -2.29 6.46
CA ARG A 63 20.18 -1.22 6.42
C ARG A 63 21.01 -1.38 5.17
#